data_AF-A0A2S6MEV6-F1
#
_entry.id   AF-A0A2S6MEV6-F1
#
_cell.length_a   1.000
_cell.length_b   1.000
_cell.length_c   1.000
_cell.angle_alpha   90.00
_cell.angle_beta   90.00
_cell.angle_gamma   90.00
#
_symmetry.space_group_name_H-M   'P 1'
#
loop_
_entity.id
_entity.type
_entity.pdbx_description
1 polymer ?
#
loop_
_entity_poly.entity_id
_entity_poly.type
_entity_poly.pdbx_seq_one_letter_code
_entity_poly.pdbx_strand_id
1 'polypeptide(L)'
;MRVDELFKDFLRDVVNLNETRVKELEGGIGAIENFIENSNWAPRIREWKPQGSWAHNTIIKPVDLGEFDADLLALVDPVSGWNAARYIEELYTEFRASGTYRDMVRRWSHCVTITYANDRKIDIAPCVYGRGGNALLEVCNRNTDEFERSEPIKYTDWLVEQNRYSGSNSFRKVTRLIKYLRDIKGTFRCTSVLLTTILGARISSADKDSDAFADTPTALKTIFGRLDDWCQQNPSKPIVSNPFLVSENFADDWTDENYANFREMVSKYREWIDDAYDEADRNESISKWRRVFGEDFAKEVVTEDAKSISKTAIARLKESVSETALVGLDLAAAVIRFGARALPDSFNKRPYMQSPKWKKAKSGTFPIHIKATLYRSKGVGMIRAVNSLDPVPKGQWLEFAAVTSQGFPPGNDFDVWWRITNTDEEACNAKQLRGDFYRSEGAQTKFESLNYRGIHLVEAFVVRKRDDTLVAQSEAFRVLIE
;
A
#
# COMPACT_ATOMS: atom_id res chain seq x y z
N MET A 1 18.57 -8.49 4.18
CA MET A 1 18.99 -7.10 4.47
C MET A 1 17.76 -6.36 4.94
N ARG A 2 17.75 -5.86 6.19
CA ARG A 2 16.49 -5.54 6.89
C ARG A 2 15.87 -4.25 6.34
N VAL A 3 14.84 -4.40 5.51
CA VAL A 3 13.87 -3.34 5.18
C VAL A 3 12.93 -3.02 6.35
N ASP A 4 13.12 -3.64 7.52
CA ASP A 4 12.30 -3.46 8.73
C ASP A 4 12.16 -1.98 9.14
N GLU A 5 13.25 -1.20 9.12
CA GLU A 5 13.17 0.24 9.39
C GLU A 5 12.29 0.98 8.38
N LEU A 6 12.33 0.60 7.10
CA LEU A 6 11.46 1.18 6.08
C LEU A 6 9.98 0.86 6.32
N PHE A 7 9.68 -0.32 6.87
CA PHE A 7 8.32 -0.67 7.29
C PHE A 7 7.87 0.16 8.51
N LYS A 8 8.76 0.43 9.46
CA LYS A 8 8.47 1.30 10.62
C LYS A 8 8.18 2.72 10.17
N ASP A 9 9.02 3.27 9.30
CA ASP A 9 8.83 4.61 8.73
C ASP A 9 7.52 4.66 7.93
N PHE A 10 7.27 3.67 7.07
CA PHE A 10 6.04 3.62 6.27
C PHE A 10 4.78 3.52 7.13
N LEU A 11 4.81 2.70 8.18
CA LEU A 11 3.72 2.61 9.14
C LEU A 11 3.50 3.96 9.84
N ARG A 12 4.55 4.60 10.33
CA ARG A 12 4.48 5.87 11.05
C ARG A 12 3.96 7.01 10.16
N ASP A 13 4.51 7.15 8.96
CA ASP A 13 4.37 8.37 8.17
C ASP A 13 3.20 8.31 7.17
N VAL A 14 2.79 7.09 6.79
CA VAL A 14 1.80 6.88 5.72
C VAL A 14 0.56 6.14 6.21
N VAL A 15 0.75 4.99 6.86
CA VAL A 15 -0.36 4.06 7.14
C VAL A 15 -1.11 4.39 8.42
N ASN A 16 -0.40 4.75 9.50
CA ASN A 16 -1.03 4.99 10.79
C ASN A 16 -1.68 6.37 10.85
N LEU A 17 -2.72 6.49 11.68
CA LEU A 17 -3.14 7.80 12.16
C LEU A 17 -1.99 8.46 12.91
N ASN A 18 -1.82 9.77 12.70
CA ASN A 18 -0.87 10.55 13.47
C ASN A 18 -1.35 10.72 14.93
N GLU A 19 -0.41 10.98 15.84
CA GLU A 19 -0.71 11.07 17.27
C GLU A 19 -1.72 12.18 17.61
N THR A 20 -1.73 13.28 16.86
CA THR A 20 -2.68 14.38 17.07
C THR A 20 -4.11 13.91 16.83
N ARG A 21 -4.39 13.25 15.70
CA ARG A 21 -5.73 12.72 15.39
C ARG A 21 -6.18 11.64 16.37
N VAL A 22 -5.24 10.85 16.91
CA VAL A 22 -5.55 9.89 17.99
C VAL A 22 -5.98 10.61 19.25
N LYS A 23 -5.23 11.63 19.70
CA LYS A 23 -5.58 12.42 20.90
C LYS A 23 -6.90 13.18 20.72
N GLU A 24 -7.14 13.72 19.53
CA GLU A 24 -8.40 14.41 19.20
C GLU A 24 -9.59 13.45 19.17
N LEU A 25 -9.40 12.21 18.67
CA LEU A 25 -10.39 11.15 18.76
C LEU A 25 -10.73 10.86 20.23
N GLU A 26 -9.73 10.58 21.07
CA GLU A 26 -9.92 10.25 22.48
C GLU A 26 -10.62 11.39 23.24
N GLY A 27 -10.19 12.64 23.01
CA GLY A 27 -10.84 13.82 23.60
C GLY A 27 -12.28 14.01 23.11
N GLY A 28 -12.55 13.76 21.82
CA GLY A 28 -13.89 13.82 21.24
C GLY A 28 -14.82 12.75 21.80
N ILE A 29 -14.31 11.54 22.04
CA ILE A 29 -15.08 10.46 22.69
C ILE A 29 -15.40 10.84 24.13
N GLY A 30 -14.41 11.30 24.90
CA GLY A 30 -14.67 11.75 26.27
C GLY A 30 -15.70 12.89 26.35
N ALA A 31 -15.71 13.81 25.36
CA ALA A 31 -16.71 14.87 25.28
C ALA A 31 -18.12 14.34 24.94
N ILE A 32 -18.21 13.29 24.11
CA ILE A 32 -19.47 12.62 23.77
C ILE A 32 -20.02 11.84 24.98
N GLU A 33 -19.18 11.06 25.66
CA GLU A 33 -19.54 10.31 26.87
C GLU A 33 -20.11 11.25 27.93
N ASN A 34 -19.37 12.32 28.27
CA ASN A 34 -19.82 13.34 29.22
C ASN A 34 -21.12 14.02 28.79
N PHE A 35 -21.29 14.30 27.49
CA PHE A 35 -22.53 14.92 27.00
C PHE A 35 -23.74 14.02 27.23
N ILE A 36 -23.65 12.75 26.87
CA ILE A 36 -24.77 11.81 27.03
C ILE A 36 -25.05 11.49 28.50
N GLU A 37 -24.02 11.35 29.33
CA GLU A 37 -24.19 11.12 30.77
C GLU A 37 -24.90 12.27 31.50
N ASN A 38 -24.82 13.49 30.94
CA ASN A 38 -25.51 14.68 31.46
C ASN A 38 -26.75 15.06 30.62
N SER A 39 -27.20 14.18 29.72
CA SER A 39 -28.39 14.36 28.88
C SER A 39 -29.65 13.77 29.53
N ASN A 40 -30.79 13.87 28.85
CA ASN A 40 -32.02 13.18 29.29
C ASN A 40 -32.22 11.82 28.62
N TRP A 41 -31.17 11.24 28.02
CA TRP A 41 -31.27 9.90 27.44
C TRP A 41 -31.60 8.86 28.53
N ALA A 42 -32.80 8.27 28.44
CA ALA A 42 -33.37 7.49 29.53
C ALA A 42 -32.63 6.20 29.95
N PRO A 43 -31.97 5.43 29.05
CA PRO A 43 -31.29 4.20 29.44
C PRO A 43 -30.14 4.47 30.42
N ARG A 44 -30.08 3.74 31.52
CA ARG A 44 -28.92 3.80 32.41
C ARG A 44 -27.70 3.21 31.70
N ILE A 45 -26.67 4.04 31.49
CA ILE A 45 -25.39 3.58 30.96
C ILE A 45 -24.69 2.73 32.03
N ARG A 46 -24.34 1.51 31.65
CA ARG A 46 -23.52 0.61 32.45
C ARG A 46 -22.04 0.90 32.24
N GLU A 47 -21.65 1.03 30.98
CA GLU A 47 -20.26 1.18 30.57
C GLU A 47 -20.18 1.65 29.11
N TRP A 48 -19.17 2.45 28.81
CA TRP A 48 -18.73 2.76 27.46
C TRP A 48 -17.61 1.82 27.05
N LYS A 49 -17.69 1.24 25.85
CA LYS A 49 -16.63 0.38 25.32
C LYS A 49 -16.16 0.86 23.94
N PRO A 50 -14.84 0.95 23.70
CA PRO A 50 -14.34 1.06 22.34
C PRO A 50 -14.75 -0.18 21.55
N GLN A 51 -15.11 -0.01 20.29
CA GLN A 51 -15.41 -1.09 19.36
C GLN A 51 -14.60 -0.91 18.06
N GLY A 52 -14.64 -1.96 17.23
CA GLY A 52 -14.18 -1.89 15.86
C GLY A 52 -12.70 -1.62 15.74
N SER A 53 -12.30 -0.99 14.65
CA SER A 53 -10.88 -0.82 14.34
C SER A 53 -10.15 0.09 15.34
N TRP A 54 -10.87 0.95 16.05
CA TRP A 54 -10.36 1.72 17.18
C TRP A 54 -9.94 0.81 18.33
N ALA A 55 -10.85 -0.01 18.85
CA ALA A 55 -10.56 -0.96 19.93
C ALA A 55 -9.42 -1.94 19.58
N HIS A 56 -9.38 -2.36 18.30
CA HIS A 56 -8.36 -3.30 17.84
C HIS A 56 -7.00 -2.65 17.61
N ASN A 57 -6.89 -1.32 17.66
CA ASN A 57 -5.72 -0.53 17.27
C ASN A 57 -5.28 -0.82 15.82
N THR A 58 -6.26 -0.86 14.92
CA THR A 58 -6.06 -1.15 13.49
C THR A 58 -6.65 -0.08 12.57
N ILE A 59 -7.01 1.10 13.09
CA ILE A 59 -7.33 2.25 12.24
C ILE A 59 -6.12 2.57 11.36
N ILE A 60 -6.38 2.90 10.09
CA ILE A 60 -5.38 3.43 9.16
C ILE A 60 -5.77 4.86 8.79
N LYS A 61 -4.79 5.64 8.36
CA LYS A 61 -5.04 6.93 7.71
C LYS A 61 -5.84 6.68 6.42
N PRO A 62 -6.94 7.40 6.18
CA PRO A 62 -7.68 7.31 4.92
C PRO A 62 -6.78 7.65 3.74
N VAL A 63 -6.76 6.78 2.74
CA VAL A 63 -5.89 6.92 1.55
C VAL A 63 -6.29 8.10 0.66
N ASP A 64 -7.57 8.49 0.72
CA ASP A 64 -8.16 9.64 0.03
C ASP A 64 -8.07 10.94 0.85
N LEU A 65 -7.38 10.91 2.00
CA LEU A 65 -7.30 11.99 2.98
C LEU A 65 -8.66 12.42 3.55
N GLY A 66 -9.67 11.56 3.45
CA GLY A 66 -10.99 11.77 4.02
C GLY A 66 -11.08 11.52 5.52
N GLU A 67 -12.28 11.15 5.95
CA GLU A 67 -12.61 10.86 7.34
C GLU A 67 -12.26 9.42 7.71
N PHE A 68 -11.82 9.20 8.96
CA PHE A 68 -11.73 7.85 9.52
C PHE A 68 -12.86 7.59 10.51
N ASP A 69 -13.24 6.33 10.65
CA ASP A 69 -14.34 5.90 11.51
C ASP A 69 -13.84 5.31 12.83
N ALA A 70 -14.55 5.61 13.92
CA ALA A 70 -14.38 5.00 15.23
C ALA A 70 -15.74 4.62 15.81
N ASP A 71 -15.80 3.43 16.42
CA ASP A 71 -17.04 2.87 16.96
C ASP A 71 -17.02 2.93 18.49
N LEU A 72 -18.07 3.49 19.09
CA LEU A 72 -18.27 3.59 20.54
C LEU A 72 -19.56 2.85 20.94
N LEU A 73 -19.41 1.81 21.75
CA LEU A 73 -20.55 1.03 22.25
C LEU A 73 -21.04 1.61 23.57
N ALA A 74 -22.32 1.97 23.63
CA ALA A 74 -23.01 2.36 24.86
C ALA A 74 -23.73 1.15 25.45
N LEU A 75 -23.13 0.47 26.43
CA LEU A 75 -23.78 -0.64 27.12
C LEU A 75 -24.82 -0.09 28.09
N VAL A 76 -26.09 -0.43 27.89
CA VAL A 76 -27.20 0.16 28.65
C VAL A 76 -28.15 -0.89 29.24
N ASP A 77 -28.83 -0.50 30.32
CA ASP A 77 -29.97 -1.25 30.84
C ASP A 77 -31.20 -1.15 29.93
N PRO A 78 -32.05 -2.19 29.92
CA PRO A 78 -33.31 -2.14 29.20
C PRO A 78 -34.27 -1.14 29.86
N VAL A 79 -34.85 -0.25 29.05
CA VAL A 79 -35.95 0.64 29.45
C VAL A 79 -37.29 -0.04 29.13
N SER A 80 -38.17 -0.07 30.13
CA SER A 80 -39.50 -0.68 29.99
C SER A 80 -40.30 0.00 28.88
N GLY A 81 -40.85 -0.82 27.96
CA GLY A 81 -41.66 -0.34 26.84
C GLY A 81 -40.89 0.27 25.66
N TRP A 82 -39.56 0.26 25.68
CA TRP A 82 -38.77 0.68 24.52
C TRP A 82 -38.55 -0.47 23.54
N ASN A 83 -38.78 -0.22 22.26
CA ASN A 83 -38.35 -1.06 21.14
C ASN A 83 -36.93 -0.66 20.68
N ALA A 84 -36.34 -1.41 19.75
CA ALA A 84 -34.97 -1.17 19.32
C ALA A 84 -34.79 0.19 18.64
N ALA A 85 -35.73 0.59 17.77
CA ALA A 85 -35.67 1.87 17.08
C ALA A 85 -35.64 3.05 18.06
N ARG A 86 -36.39 2.97 19.17
CA ARG A 86 -36.46 4.04 20.16
C ARG A 86 -35.12 4.35 20.82
N TYR A 87 -34.24 3.36 21.07
CA TYR A 87 -32.92 3.65 21.64
C TYR A 87 -32.10 4.58 20.75
N ILE A 88 -32.13 4.34 19.43
CA ILE A 88 -31.41 5.16 18.44
C ILE A 88 -32.06 6.53 18.28
N GLU A 89 -33.40 6.58 18.21
CA GLU A 89 -34.14 7.83 17.98
C GLU A 89 -34.03 8.81 19.16
N GLU A 90 -34.12 8.32 20.39
CA GLU A 90 -33.99 9.15 21.59
C GLU A 90 -32.53 9.61 21.77
N LEU A 91 -31.55 8.73 21.50
CA LEU A 91 -30.13 9.12 21.50
C LEU A 91 -29.84 10.22 20.46
N TYR A 92 -30.36 10.05 19.24
CA TYR A 92 -30.25 11.06 18.18
C TYR A 92 -30.90 12.38 18.59
N THR A 93 -32.04 12.33 19.29
CA THR A 93 -32.78 13.51 19.72
C THR A 93 -31.98 14.36 20.70
N GLU A 94 -31.28 13.74 21.66
CA GLU A 94 -30.40 14.45 22.59
C GLU A 94 -29.30 15.21 21.84
N PHE A 95 -28.59 14.55 20.93
CA PHE A 95 -27.58 15.20 20.10
C PHE A 95 -28.15 16.29 19.20
N ARG A 96 -29.35 16.09 18.63
CA ARG A 96 -29.99 17.07 17.74
C ARG A 96 -30.48 18.30 18.52
N ALA A 97 -30.83 18.14 19.80
CA ALA A 97 -31.18 19.24 20.67
C ALA A 97 -29.95 20.08 21.07
N SER A 98 -28.76 19.47 21.15
CA SER A 98 -27.50 20.13 21.52
C SER A 98 -27.10 21.26 20.57
N GLY A 99 -26.71 22.42 21.10
CA GLY A 99 -26.10 23.48 20.29
C GLY A 99 -24.73 23.11 19.70
N THR A 100 -24.04 22.11 20.27
CA THR A 100 -22.72 21.66 19.80
C THR A 100 -22.84 20.62 18.69
N TYR A 101 -23.70 19.62 18.87
CA TYR A 101 -23.73 18.44 17.99
C TYR A 101 -24.84 18.46 16.93
N ARG A 102 -25.80 19.39 17.02
CA ARG A 102 -27.00 19.42 16.17
C ARG A 102 -26.68 19.30 14.69
N ASP A 103 -25.68 19.99 14.19
CA ASP A 103 -25.35 20.02 12.76
C ASP A 103 -24.37 18.92 12.34
N MET A 104 -23.84 18.16 13.31
CA MET A 104 -22.88 17.07 13.10
C MET A 104 -23.53 15.69 13.17
N VAL A 105 -24.71 15.60 13.77
CA VAL A 105 -25.36 14.33 14.09
C VAL A 105 -26.17 13.77 12.92
N ARG A 106 -26.03 12.46 12.70
CA ARG A 106 -26.89 11.65 11.84
C ARG A 106 -27.22 10.32 12.51
N ARG A 107 -28.37 9.72 12.21
CA ARG A 107 -28.75 8.38 12.65
C ARG A 107 -28.69 7.37 11.51
N TRP A 108 -28.27 6.15 11.82
CA TRP A 108 -28.19 4.99 10.93
C TRP A 108 -28.88 3.78 11.56
N SER A 109 -28.87 2.63 10.88
CA SER A 109 -29.57 1.42 11.36
C SER A 109 -29.19 1.03 12.79
N HIS A 110 -27.91 1.07 13.14
CA HIS A 110 -27.42 0.57 14.43
C HIS A 110 -26.79 1.62 15.35
N CYS A 111 -26.65 2.86 14.87
CA CYS A 111 -25.89 3.88 15.59
C CYS A 111 -26.39 5.30 15.31
N VAL A 112 -25.93 6.21 16.15
CA VAL A 112 -25.93 7.65 15.91
C VAL A 112 -24.49 8.08 15.64
N THR A 113 -24.24 8.68 14.48
CA THR A 113 -22.93 9.16 14.06
C THR A 113 -22.78 10.64 14.36
N ILE A 114 -21.65 11.03 14.95
CA ILE A 114 -21.18 12.41 15.01
C ILE A 114 -20.05 12.59 13.99
N THR A 115 -20.26 13.47 13.01
CA THR A 115 -19.27 13.74 11.95
C THR A 115 -18.51 15.03 12.24
N TYR A 116 -17.21 14.91 12.49
CA TYR A 116 -16.27 16.02 12.49
C TYR A 116 -15.74 16.19 11.07
N ALA A 117 -16.32 17.15 10.35
CA ALA A 117 -16.14 17.29 8.90
C ALA A 117 -14.66 17.31 8.49
N ASN A 118 -14.32 16.48 7.50
CA ASN A 118 -12.96 16.30 6.97
C ASN A 118 -11.94 15.74 7.98
N ASP A 119 -12.40 15.17 9.09
CA ASP A 119 -11.52 14.53 10.06
C ASP A 119 -11.97 13.13 10.45
N ARG A 120 -13.11 12.99 11.14
CA ARG A 120 -13.52 11.69 11.70
C ARG A 120 -15.02 11.55 11.88
N LYS A 121 -15.48 10.31 11.87
CA LYS A 121 -16.82 9.92 12.29
C LYS A 121 -16.73 9.08 13.56
N ILE A 122 -17.59 9.37 14.53
CA ILE A 122 -17.75 8.56 15.74
C ILE A 122 -19.16 7.98 15.71
N ASP A 123 -19.25 6.66 15.62
CA ASP A 123 -20.50 5.91 15.60
C ASP A 123 -20.84 5.42 17.00
N ILE A 124 -21.89 5.99 17.61
CA ILE A 124 -22.36 5.61 18.93
C ILE A 124 -23.49 4.58 18.80
N ALA A 125 -23.22 3.34 19.20
CA ALA A 125 -24.16 2.23 19.11
C ALA A 125 -24.70 1.84 20.50
N PRO A 126 -26.00 2.03 20.78
CA PRO A 126 -26.65 1.44 21.95
C PRO A 126 -26.62 -0.08 21.88
N CYS A 127 -26.17 -0.71 22.97
CA CYS A 127 -26.20 -2.14 23.15
C CYS A 127 -26.88 -2.47 24.47
N VAL A 128 -28.07 -3.06 24.38
CA VAL A 128 -28.89 -3.40 25.52
C VAL A 128 -28.37 -4.70 26.13
N TYR A 129 -28.12 -4.65 27.43
CA TYR A 129 -27.68 -5.80 28.19
C TYR A 129 -28.79 -6.28 29.13
N GLY A 130 -29.07 -7.58 29.17
CA GLY A 130 -29.94 -8.14 30.20
C GLY A 130 -31.44 -8.14 29.87
N ARG A 131 -31.83 -7.80 28.63
CA ARG A 131 -33.24 -7.73 28.22
C ARG A 131 -33.91 -9.10 28.38
N GLY A 132 -35.09 -9.13 29.01
CA GLY A 132 -35.80 -10.38 29.28
C GLY A 132 -35.16 -11.28 30.35
N GLY A 133 -34.21 -10.76 31.14
CA GLY A 133 -33.56 -11.49 32.23
C GLY A 133 -32.39 -12.39 31.81
N ASN A 134 -32.02 -12.38 30.52
CA ASN A 134 -30.90 -13.14 30.00
C ASN A 134 -29.65 -12.26 29.91
N ALA A 135 -28.48 -12.78 30.31
CA ALA A 135 -27.20 -12.06 30.23
C ALA A 135 -26.65 -11.96 28.79
N LEU A 136 -27.47 -11.45 27.87
CA LEU A 136 -27.16 -11.28 26.45
C LEU A 136 -26.90 -9.81 26.13
N LEU A 137 -26.09 -9.60 25.09
CA LEU A 137 -25.82 -8.32 24.46
C LEU A 137 -26.62 -8.25 23.15
N GLU A 138 -27.40 -7.19 23.00
CA GLU A 138 -28.21 -6.96 21.81
C GLU A 138 -27.97 -5.55 21.28
N VAL A 139 -27.57 -5.42 20.02
CA VAL A 139 -27.53 -4.11 19.34
C VAL A 139 -28.92 -3.76 18.82
N CYS A 140 -29.22 -2.47 18.74
CA CYS A 140 -30.52 -1.99 18.31
C CYS A 140 -30.53 -1.70 16.80
N ASN A 141 -31.35 -2.42 16.01
CA ASN A 141 -31.56 -2.07 14.61
C ASN A 141 -32.85 -1.26 14.44
N ARG A 142 -32.72 0.05 14.16
CA ARG A 142 -33.90 0.94 13.97
C ARG A 142 -34.65 0.71 12.66
N ASN A 143 -34.03 0.10 11.66
CA ASN A 143 -34.65 -0.09 10.35
C ASN A 143 -35.62 -1.28 10.37
N THR A 144 -35.24 -2.36 11.06
CA THR A 144 -36.10 -3.54 11.27
C THR A 144 -36.89 -3.47 12.58
N ASP A 145 -36.53 -2.56 13.48
CA ASP A 145 -37.04 -2.45 14.86
C ASP A 145 -36.78 -3.71 15.71
N GLU A 146 -35.64 -4.36 15.47
CA GLU A 146 -35.23 -5.60 16.12
C GLU A 146 -34.05 -5.39 17.07
N PHE A 147 -34.07 -6.15 18.17
CA PHE A 147 -32.89 -6.35 19.02
C PHE A 147 -32.09 -7.52 18.45
N GLU A 148 -30.91 -7.23 17.92
CA GLU A 148 -30.07 -8.22 17.27
C GLU A 148 -28.98 -8.69 18.25
N ARG A 149 -28.95 -9.99 18.54
CA ARG A 149 -27.91 -10.55 19.39
C ARG A 149 -26.53 -10.31 18.74
N SER A 150 -25.57 -9.85 19.55
CA SER A 150 -24.18 -9.69 19.13
C SER A 150 -23.21 -10.07 20.26
N GLU A 151 -21.92 -10.14 19.97
CA GLU A 151 -20.85 -10.41 20.96
C GLU A 151 -19.63 -9.49 20.74
N PRO A 152 -19.81 -8.15 20.68
CA PRO A 152 -18.75 -7.22 20.26
C PRO A 152 -17.56 -7.18 21.24
N ILE A 153 -17.81 -7.39 22.52
CA ILE A 153 -16.78 -7.42 23.58
C ILE A 153 -15.89 -8.65 23.41
N LYS A 154 -16.48 -9.85 23.31
CA LYS A 154 -15.71 -11.09 23.14
C LYS A 154 -14.95 -11.12 21.81
N TYR A 155 -15.55 -10.60 20.74
CA TYR A 155 -14.87 -10.43 19.47
C TYR A 155 -13.61 -9.57 19.61
N THR A 156 -13.73 -8.44 20.30
CA THR A 156 -12.61 -7.52 20.58
C THR A 156 -11.54 -8.18 21.44
N ASP A 157 -11.92 -8.86 22.52
CA ASP A 157 -11.00 -9.58 23.39
C ASP A 157 -10.23 -10.67 22.63
N TRP A 158 -10.91 -11.37 21.72
CA TRP A 158 -10.26 -12.36 20.86
C TRP A 158 -9.25 -11.76 19.91
N LEU A 159 -9.54 -10.64 19.24
CA LEU A 159 -8.54 -9.97 18.40
C LEU A 159 -7.35 -9.44 19.22
N VAL A 160 -7.60 -8.95 20.44
CA VAL A 160 -6.53 -8.56 21.37
C VAL A 160 -5.66 -9.76 21.72
N GLU A 161 -6.26 -10.93 21.99
CA GLU A 161 -5.54 -12.17 22.25
C GLU A 161 -4.75 -12.66 21.02
N GLN A 162 -5.34 -12.64 19.82
CA GLN A 162 -4.63 -12.97 18.58
C GLN A 162 -3.38 -12.12 18.40
N ASN A 163 -3.45 -10.82 18.71
CA ASN A 163 -2.29 -9.95 18.65
C ASN A 163 -1.20 -10.32 19.67
N ARG A 164 -1.56 -10.81 20.87
CA ARG A 164 -0.58 -11.23 21.89
C ARG A 164 0.30 -12.39 21.40
N TYR A 165 -0.22 -13.27 20.56
CA TYR A 165 0.57 -14.36 19.98
C TYR A 165 1.67 -13.89 19.02
N SER A 166 1.52 -12.73 18.38
CA SER A 166 2.56 -12.24 17.44
C SER A 166 3.78 -11.62 18.11
N GLY A 167 3.68 -11.19 19.37
CA GLY A 167 4.69 -10.33 19.99
C GLY A 167 4.83 -8.96 19.29
N SER A 168 5.42 -7.96 19.96
CA SER A 168 5.78 -6.65 19.39
C SER A 168 4.67 -5.91 18.60
N ASN A 169 3.40 -6.24 18.84
CA ASN A 169 2.23 -5.82 18.05
C ASN A 169 2.32 -6.09 16.54
N SER A 170 3.08 -7.12 16.12
CA SER A 170 3.30 -7.43 14.70
C SER A 170 2.00 -7.74 13.97
N PHE A 171 1.06 -8.46 14.59
CA PHE A 171 -0.26 -8.72 14.01
C PHE A 171 -1.00 -7.41 13.68
N ARG A 172 -1.16 -6.49 14.64
CA ARG A 172 -1.80 -5.19 14.40
C ARG A 172 -1.11 -4.37 13.31
N LYS A 173 0.22 -4.40 13.24
CA LYS A 173 0.99 -3.72 12.17
C LYS A 173 0.66 -4.31 10.81
N VAL A 174 0.67 -5.64 10.70
CA VAL A 174 0.33 -6.36 9.47
C VAL A 174 -1.13 -6.14 9.06
N THR A 175 -2.07 -6.18 10.00
CA THR A 175 -3.48 -5.88 9.72
C THR A 175 -3.64 -4.49 9.11
N ARG A 176 -2.95 -3.48 9.63
CA ARG A 176 -2.96 -2.13 9.07
C ARG A 176 -2.35 -2.08 7.66
N LEU A 177 -1.23 -2.75 7.43
CA LEU A 177 -0.61 -2.85 6.09
C LEU A 177 -1.55 -3.53 5.08
N ILE A 178 -2.26 -4.59 5.46
CA ILE A 178 -3.18 -5.30 4.56
C ILE A 178 -4.45 -4.48 4.30
N LYS A 179 -4.98 -3.78 5.31
CA LYS A 179 -6.06 -2.80 5.12
C LYS A 179 -5.62 -1.69 4.16
N TYR A 180 -4.43 -1.14 4.35
CA TYR A 180 -3.87 -0.13 3.45
C TYR A 180 -3.70 -0.68 2.01
N LEU A 181 -3.17 -1.90 1.85
CA LEU A 181 -3.06 -2.56 0.54
C LEU A 181 -4.42 -2.67 -0.15
N ARG A 182 -5.46 -3.13 0.56
CA ARG A 182 -6.82 -3.21 0.03
C ARG A 182 -7.29 -1.83 -0.44
N ASP A 183 -7.07 -0.78 0.35
CA ASP A 183 -7.63 0.55 0.12
C ASP A 183 -6.90 1.28 -1.02
N ILE A 184 -5.58 1.13 -1.18
CA ILE A 184 -4.85 1.72 -2.31
C ILE A 184 -5.08 0.97 -3.63
N LYS A 185 -5.35 -0.35 -3.59
CA LYS A 185 -5.50 -1.17 -4.79
C LYS A 185 -6.93 -1.12 -5.31
N GLY A 186 -7.92 -1.18 -4.42
CA GLY A 186 -9.34 -1.20 -4.80
C GLY A 186 -9.71 -2.39 -5.70
N THR A 187 -8.90 -3.45 -5.74
CA THR A 187 -9.03 -4.57 -6.68
C THR A 187 -9.94 -5.69 -6.19
N PHE A 188 -10.29 -5.70 -4.90
CA PHE A 188 -11.21 -6.67 -4.32
C PHE A 188 -12.09 -6.03 -3.24
N ARG A 189 -13.26 -6.62 -3.00
CA ARG A 189 -14.20 -6.21 -1.94
C ARG A 189 -13.99 -7.07 -0.70
N CYS A 190 -13.76 -6.45 0.46
CA CYS A 190 -13.73 -7.14 1.75
C CYS A 190 -13.91 -6.12 2.87
N THR A 191 -14.99 -6.26 3.66
CA THR A 191 -15.25 -5.36 4.79
C THR A 191 -14.14 -5.47 5.83
N SER A 192 -13.93 -4.44 6.63
CA SER A 192 -12.85 -4.45 7.63
C SER A 192 -13.05 -5.56 8.66
N VAL A 193 -14.27 -5.78 9.17
CA VAL A 193 -14.55 -6.87 10.13
C VAL A 193 -14.30 -8.26 9.53
N LEU A 194 -14.68 -8.49 8.27
CA LEU A 194 -14.40 -9.75 7.59
C LEU A 194 -12.88 -9.95 7.43
N LEU A 195 -12.18 -8.93 6.92
CA LEU A 195 -10.74 -8.97 6.71
C LEU A 195 -9.98 -9.20 8.02
N THR A 196 -10.32 -8.49 9.10
CA THR A 196 -9.65 -8.68 10.40
C THR A 196 -9.93 -10.06 10.98
N THR A 197 -11.15 -10.60 10.79
CA THR A 197 -11.51 -11.94 11.28
C THR A 197 -10.73 -13.03 10.56
N ILE A 198 -10.67 -12.99 9.22
CA ILE A 198 -9.90 -14.00 8.45
C ILE A 198 -8.40 -13.91 8.76
N LEU A 199 -7.85 -12.71 8.95
CA LEU A 199 -6.45 -12.53 9.35
C LEU A 199 -6.19 -13.03 10.77
N GLY A 200 -7.08 -12.72 11.73
CA GLY A 200 -6.98 -13.20 13.11
C GLY A 200 -7.02 -14.72 13.21
N ALA A 201 -7.74 -15.39 12.29
CA ALA A 201 -7.75 -16.84 12.20
C ALA A 201 -6.49 -17.46 11.54
N ARG A 202 -5.51 -16.64 11.10
CA ARG A 202 -4.21 -17.10 10.55
C ARG A 202 -3.05 -17.01 11.55
N ILE A 203 -3.34 -16.64 12.78
CA ILE A 203 -2.40 -16.68 13.89
C ILE A 203 -3.00 -17.52 15.02
N SER A 204 -2.13 -18.12 15.83
CA SER A 204 -2.53 -18.99 16.93
C SER A 204 -1.51 -18.94 18.07
N SER A 205 -1.82 -19.57 19.19
CA SER A 205 -0.89 -19.66 20.33
C SER A 205 0.44 -20.35 20.00
N ALA A 206 0.48 -21.19 18.96
CA ALA A 206 1.71 -21.84 18.50
C ALA A 206 2.72 -20.85 17.87
N ASP A 207 2.27 -19.64 17.51
CA ASP A 207 3.11 -18.60 16.92
C ASP A 207 3.84 -17.74 17.97
N LYS A 208 3.48 -17.91 19.25
CA LYS A 208 4.07 -17.14 20.34
C LYS A 208 5.57 -17.34 20.39
N ASP A 209 6.30 -16.22 20.40
CA ASP A 209 7.77 -16.16 20.43
C ASP A 209 8.45 -16.82 19.21
N SER A 210 7.70 -17.07 18.13
CA SER A 210 8.25 -17.67 16.91
C SER A 210 8.93 -16.65 15.99
N ASP A 211 9.92 -17.11 15.24
CA ASP A 211 10.61 -16.29 14.23
C ASP A 211 9.69 -15.81 13.11
N ALA A 212 8.55 -16.48 12.91
CA ALA A 212 7.56 -16.13 11.90
C ALA A 212 6.93 -14.74 12.14
N PHE A 213 7.12 -14.16 13.33
CA PHE A 213 6.66 -12.83 13.72
C PHE A 213 7.77 -11.92 14.29
N ALA A 214 9.04 -12.28 14.08
CA ALA A 214 10.20 -11.57 14.62
C ALA A 214 10.27 -10.08 14.22
N ASP A 215 9.76 -9.74 13.04
CA ASP A 215 9.62 -8.36 12.58
C ASP A 215 8.43 -8.20 11.61
N THR A 216 8.13 -6.95 11.27
CA THR A 216 6.95 -6.58 10.47
C THR A 216 6.93 -7.23 9.08
N PRO A 217 8.00 -7.18 8.26
CA PRO A 217 7.99 -7.82 6.94
C PRO A 217 7.87 -9.35 7.03
N THR A 218 8.51 -9.98 8.01
CA THR A 218 8.38 -11.43 8.23
C THR A 218 6.95 -11.81 8.63
N ALA A 219 6.37 -11.09 9.58
CA ALA A 219 4.98 -11.29 10.01
C ALA A 219 3.98 -11.08 8.85
N LEU A 220 4.23 -10.09 7.98
CA LEU A 220 3.41 -9.85 6.80
C LEU A 220 3.46 -11.06 5.85
N LYS A 221 4.67 -11.52 5.49
CA LYS A 221 4.86 -12.71 4.65
C LYS A 221 4.16 -13.94 5.23
N THR A 222 4.32 -14.17 6.54
CA THR A 222 3.68 -15.29 7.25
C THR A 222 2.16 -15.23 7.18
N ILE A 223 1.55 -14.13 7.63
CA ILE A 223 0.08 -14.00 7.67
C ILE A 223 -0.51 -14.05 6.26
N PHE A 224 0.11 -13.34 5.31
CA PHE A 224 -0.42 -13.26 3.95
C PHE A 224 -0.29 -14.59 3.21
N GLY A 225 0.81 -15.33 3.41
CA GLY A 225 0.97 -16.69 2.89
C GLY A 225 -0.09 -17.64 3.44
N ARG A 226 -0.34 -17.61 4.76
CA ARG A 226 -1.40 -18.41 5.39
C ARG A 226 -2.81 -18.01 4.93
N LEU A 227 -3.03 -16.72 4.65
CA LEU A 227 -4.30 -16.24 4.09
C LEU A 227 -4.52 -16.82 2.69
N ASP A 228 -3.51 -16.79 1.83
CA ASP A 228 -3.58 -17.38 0.50
C ASP A 228 -3.79 -18.90 0.56
N ASP A 229 -3.04 -19.62 1.41
CA ASP A 229 -3.20 -21.07 1.58
C ASP A 229 -4.64 -21.42 1.98
N TRP A 230 -5.23 -20.66 2.92
CA TRP A 230 -6.64 -20.82 3.29
C TRP A 230 -7.59 -20.50 2.13
N CYS A 231 -7.34 -19.42 1.38
CA CYS A 231 -8.11 -19.08 0.19
C CYS A 231 -8.08 -20.22 -0.84
N GLN A 232 -6.92 -20.84 -1.10
CA GLN A 232 -6.82 -21.91 -2.08
C GLN A 232 -7.45 -23.23 -1.62
N GLN A 233 -7.45 -23.50 -0.31
CA GLN A 233 -8.13 -24.65 0.27
C GLN A 233 -9.67 -24.51 0.29
N ASN A 234 -10.19 -23.29 0.14
CA ASN A 234 -11.63 -23.01 0.18
C ASN A 234 -12.09 -22.49 -1.19
N PRO A 235 -12.34 -23.36 -2.18
CA PRO A 235 -12.62 -22.91 -3.54
C PRO A 235 -13.96 -22.17 -3.68
N SER A 236 -14.96 -22.57 -2.89
CA SER A 236 -16.29 -21.95 -2.78
C SER A 236 -16.34 -20.92 -1.65
N LYS A 237 -17.28 -19.98 -1.71
CA LYS A 237 -17.49 -18.97 -0.68
C LYS A 237 -17.64 -19.62 0.71
N PRO A 238 -16.76 -19.31 1.68
CA PRO A 238 -16.83 -19.86 3.02
C PRO A 238 -17.84 -19.08 3.87
N ILE A 239 -18.28 -19.72 4.95
CA ILE A 239 -18.90 -19.02 6.08
C ILE A 239 -17.77 -18.53 6.98
N VAL A 240 -17.76 -17.24 7.31
CA VAL A 240 -16.79 -16.64 8.24
C VAL A 240 -17.58 -16.04 9.40
N SER A 241 -17.86 -16.88 10.40
CA SER A 241 -18.67 -16.45 11.54
C SER A 241 -17.88 -15.61 12.55
N ASN A 242 -18.61 -14.82 13.34
CA ASN A 242 -18.10 -14.29 14.60
C ASN A 242 -17.63 -15.47 15.49
N PRO A 243 -16.38 -15.47 16.00
CA PRO A 243 -15.84 -16.54 16.84
C PRO A 243 -16.66 -16.87 18.10
N PHE A 244 -17.52 -15.96 18.57
CA PHE A 244 -18.37 -16.16 19.76
C PHE A 244 -19.87 -16.13 19.45
N LEU A 245 -20.24 -15.90 18.19
CA LEU A 245 -21.62 -15.91 17.74
C LEU A 245 -21.71 -16.52 16.35
N VAL A 246 -21.74 -17.86 16.29
CA VAL A 246 -21.65 -18.60 15.02
C VAL A 246 -22.76 -18.29 14.01
N SER A 247 -23.89 -17.75 14.48
CA SER A 247 -25.01 -17.29 13.65
C SER A 247 -24.75 -15.98 12.91
N GLU A 248 -23.76 -15.18 13.35
CA GLU A 248 -23.37 -13.93 12.70
C GLU A 248 -22.26 -14.22 11.69
N ASN A 249 -22.56 -14.17 10.39
CA ASN A 249 -21.62 -14.46 9.32
C ASN A 249 -21.10 -13.17 8.67
N PHE A 250 -19.83 -12.85 8.87
CA PHE A 250 -19.21 -11.66 8.29
C PHE A 250 -18.97 -11.74 6.77
N ALA A 251 -19.15 -12.93 6.17
CA ALA A 251 -19.03 -13.14 4.72
C ALA A 251 -20.36 -13.02 3.97
N ASP A 252 -21.45 -12.59 4.61
CA ASP A 252 -22.78 -12.50 3.98
C ASP A 252 -22.80 -11.54 2.77
N ASP A 253 -22.04 -10.44 2.85
CA ASP A 253 -21.93 -9.45 1.76
C ASP A 253 -21.13 -9.94 0.55
N TRP A 254 -20.47 -11.10 0.64
CA TRP A 254 -19.79 -11.69 -0.51
C TRP A 254 -20.77 -12.45 -1.41
N THR A 255 -20.71 -12.13 -2.70
CA THR A 255 -21.13 -13.03 -3.77
C THR A 255 -20.00 -14.03 -4.06
N ASP A 256 -20.30 -15.13 -4.75
CA ASP A 256 -19.28 -16.09 -5.18
C ASP A 256 -18.22 -15.43 -6.07
N GLU A 257 -18.63 -14.49 -6.92
CA GLU A 257 -17.74 -13.69 -7.77
C GLU A 257 -16.81 -12.78 -6.94
N ASN A 258 -17.34 -12.09 -5.93
CA ASN A 258 -16.54 -11.25 -5.02
C ASN A 258 -15.47 -12.10 -4.31
N TYR A 259 -15.84 -13.28 -3.85
CA TYR A 259 -14.92 -14.20 -3.18
C TYR A 259 -13.88 -14.79 -4.14
N ALA A 260 -14.27 -15.20 -5.35
CA ALA A 260 -13.34 -15.70 -6.36
C ALA A 260 -12.27 -14.63 -6.71
N ASN A 261 -12.69 -13.38 -6.92
CA ASN A 261 -11.78 -12.26 -7.16
C ASN A 261 -10.90 -11.96 -5.93
N PHE A 262 -11.44 -12.02 -4.70
CA PHE A 262 -10.64 -11.90 -3.48
C PHE A 262 -9.53 -12.95 -3.43
N ARG A 263 -9.83 -14.22 -3.71
CA ARG A 263 -8.84 -15.30 -3.75
C ARG A 263 -7.76 -15.07 -4.80
N GLU A 264 -8.14 -14.67 -6.02
CA GLU A 264 -7.18 -14.37 -7.09
C GLU A 264 -6.24 -13.24 -6.70
N MET A 265 -6.77 -12.15 -6.11
CA MET A 265 -5.99 -11.01 -5.67
C MET A 265 -5.08 -11.33 -4.49
N VAL A 266 -5.55 -12.11 -3.51
CA VAL A 266 -4.70 -12.61 -2.43
C VAL A 266 -3.54 -13.43 -2.99
N SER A 267 -3.79 -14.36 -3.92
CA SER A 267 -2.73 -15.18 -4.52
C SER A 267 -1.70 -14.34 -5.27
N LYS A 268 -2.16 -13.37 -6.07
CA LYS A 268 -1.30 -12.42 -6.76
C LYS A 268 -0.45 -11.58 -5.81
N TYR A 269 -1.03 -11.09 -4.71
CA TYR A 269 -0.30 -10.28 -3.74
C TYR A 269 0.66 -11.08 -2.89
N ARG A 270 0.37 -12.37 -2.61
CA ARG A 270 1.36 -13.29 -2.03
C ARG A 270 2.60 -13.38 -2.91
N GLU A 271 2.44 -13.61 -4.22
CA GLU A 271 3.59 -13.68 -5.15
C GLU A 271 4.44 -12.41 -5.06
N TRP A 272 3.82 -11.22 -4.97
CA TRP A 272 4.55 -9.96 -4.89
C TRP A 272 5.25 -9.76 -3.55
N ILE A 273 4.62 -10.17 -2.45
CA ILE A 273 5.19 -10.09 -1.09
C ILE A 273 6.38 -11.04 -0.97
N ASP A 274 6.26 -12.28 -1.44
CA ASP A 274 7.35 -13.26 -1.43
C ASP A 274 8.52 -12.76 -2.29
N ASP A 275 8.27 -12.30 -3.52
CA ASP A 275 9.30 -11.76 -4.42
C ASP A 275 10.02 -10.53 -3.85
N ALA A 276 9.30 -9.65 -3.12
CA ALA A 276 9.88 -8.48 -2.47
C ALA A 276 10.70 -8.81 -1.22
N TYR A 277 10.24 -9.80 -0.45
CA TYR A 277 10.90 -10.25 0.78
C TYR A 277 12.17 -11.06 0.51
N ASP A 278 12.13 -11.97 -0.47
CA ASP A 278 13.24 -12.86 -0.81
C ASP A 278 14.32 -12.18 -1.68
N GLU A 279 14.09 -10.94 -2.12
CA GLU A 279 15.05 -10.17 -2.93
C GLU A 279 16.29 -9.76 -2.13
N ALA A 280 17.47 -10.16 -2.63
CA ALA A 280 18.75 -9.92 -1.97
C ALA A 280 19.26 -8.48 -2.17
N ASP A 281 18.96 -7.87 -3.32
CA ASP A 281 19.36 -6.50 -3.61
C ASP A 281 18.40 -5.49 -2.96
N ARG A 282 18.94 -4.55 -2.17
CA ARG A 282 18.11 -3.60 -1.40
C ARG A 282 17.22 -2.74 -2.29
N ASN A 283 17.76 -2.23 -3.39
CA ASN A 283 17.04 -1.30 -4.25
C ASN A 283 15.96 -2.04 -5.04
N GLU A 284 16.23 -3.25 -5.49
CA GLU A 284 15.22 -4.11 -6.11
C GLU A 284 14.14 -4.51 -5.10
N SER A 285 14.50 -4.87 -3.86
CA SER A 285 13.53 -5.18 -2.80
C SER A 285 12.62 -3.98 -2.54
N ILE A 286 13.17 -2.77 -2.45
CA ILE A 286 12.37 -1.53 -2.32
C ILE A 286 11.43 -1.33 -3.51
N SER A 287 11.91 -1.51 -4.74
CA SER A 287 11.08 -1.45 -5.95
C SER A 287 9.90 -2.42 -5.88
N LYS A 288 10.15 -3.67 -5.48
CA LYS A 288 9.12 -4.70 -5.35
C LYS A 288 8.14 -4.38 -4.21
N TRP A 289 8.60 -3.85 -3.08
CA TRP A 289 7.71 -3.39 -2.02
C TRP A 289 6.85 -2.20 -2.45
N ARG A 290 7.38 -1.28 -3.26
CA ARG A 290 6.60 -0.19 -3.88
C ARG A 290 5.55 -0.72 -4.85
N ARG A 291 5.80 -1.86 -5.52
CA ARG A 291 4.75 -2.55 -6.30
C ARG A 291 3.58 -3.00 -5.41
N VAL A 292 3.88 -3.51 -4.21
CA VAL A 292 2.86 -3.90 -3.21
C VAL A 292 2.15 -2.66 -2.66
N PHE A 293 2.88 -1.72 -2.07
CA PHE A 293 2.34 -0.63 -1.24
C PHE A 293 2.24 0.75 -1.90
N GLY A 294 2.66 0.88 -3.15
CA GLY A 294 2.65 2.15 -3.88
C GLY A 294 3.89 3.02 -3.61
N GLU A 295 3.86 4.23 -4.16
CA GLU A 295 5.03 5.10 -4.28
C GLU A 295 5.45 5.80 -2.98
N ASP A 296 4.63 5.77 -1.94
CA ASP A 296 5.02 6.35 -0.65
C ASP A 296 5.88 5.40 0.20
N PHE A 297 5.96 4.12 -0.16
CA PHE A 297 6.89 3.19 0.49
C PHE A 297 8.35 3.57 0.17
N ALA A 298 9.14 3.84 1.21
CA ALA A 298 10.55 4.25 1.11
C ALA A 298 10.80 5.53 0.26
N LYS A 299 9.87 6.48 0.30
CA LYS A 299 9.95 7.74 -0.46
C LYS A 299 11.19 8.59 -0.16
N GLU A 300 11.61 8.66 1.10
CA GLU A 300 12.84 9.35 1.50
C GLU A 300 14.08 8.71 0.87
N VAL A 301 14.16 7.38 0.87
CA VAL A 301 15.27 6.63 0.25
C VAL A 301 15.38 6.92 -1.24
N VAL A 302 14.26 7.08 -1.96
CA VAL A 302 14.25 7.46 -3.37
C VAL A 302 14.85 8.85 -3.58
N THR A 303 14.50 9.80 -2.72
CA THR A 303 14.99 11.18 -2.78
C THR A 303 16.47 11.24 -2.42
N GLU A 304 16.90 10.51 -1.39
CA GLU A 304 18.29 10.41 -0.97
C GLU A 304 19.17 9.72 -2.03
N ASP A 305 18.69 8.66 -2.67
CA ASP A 305 19.42 7.96 -3.74
C ASP A 305 19.73 8.91 -4.90
N ALA A 306 18.74 9.68 -5.36
CA ALA A 306 18.93 10.65 -6.45
C ALA A 306 19.90 11.78 -6.09
N LYS A 307 19.89 12.27 -4.85
CA LYS A 307 20.79 13.35 -4.37
C LYS A 307 22.20 12.87 -4.04
N SER A 308 22.39 11.60 -3.72
CA SER A 308 23.68 11.05 -3.29
C SER A 308 24.48 10.38 -4.41
N ILE A 309 23.85 10.07 -5.54
CA ILE A 309 24.44 9.36 -6.69
C ILE A 309 25.77 9.94 -7.17
N SER A 310 25.86 11.27 -7.27
CA SER A 310 27.09 11.97 -7.67
C SER A 310 28.16 11.81 -6.59
N LYS A 311 27.82 11.97 -5.31
CA LYS A 311 28.75 11.76 -4.19
C LYS A 311 29.29 10.33 -4.17
N THR A 312 28.43 9.33 -4.41
CA THR A 312 28.83 7.91 -4.47
C THR A 312 29.77 7.64 -5.64
N ALA A 313 29.51 8.22 -6.81
CA ALA A 313 30.39 8.13 -7.97
C ALA A 313 31.77 8.74 -7.69
N ILE A 314 31.82 9.94 -7.08
CA ILE A 314 33.07 10.59 -6.71
C ILE A 314 33.82 9.79 -5.64
N ALA A 315 33.13 9.28 -4.62
CA ALA A 315 33.74 8.47 -3.57
C ALA A 315 34.42 7.21 -4.13
N ARG A 316 33.78 6.52 -5.09
CA ARG A 316 34.38 5.37 -5.78
C ARG A 316 35.68 5.72 -6.51
N LEU A 317 35.73 6.90 -7.13
CA LEU A 317 36.92 7.35 -7.84
C LEU A 317 38.08 7.70 -6.90
N LYS A 318 37.81 8.14 -5.66
CA LYS A 318 38.85 8.51 -4.68
C LYS A 318 39.83 7.36 -4.37
N GLU A 319 39.41 6.11 -4.55
CA GLU A 319 40.27 4.95 -4.34
C GLU A 319 41.40 4.83 -5.38
N SER A 320 41.26 5.48 -6.55
CA SER A 320 42.18 5.33 -7.68
C SER A 320 42.58 6.64 -8.36
N VAL A 321 42.03 7.78 -7.94
CA VAL A 321 42.22 9.10 -8.55
C VAL A 321 42.51 10.14 -7.47
N SER A 322 43.49 11.03 -7.73
CA SER A 322 43.85 12.15 -6.84
C SER A 322 42.66 13.07 -6.56
N GLU A 323 42.50 13.50 -5.31
CA GLU A 323 41.40 14.39 -4.89
C GLU A 323 41.34 15.69 -5.69
N THR A 324 42.49 16.27 -6.06
CA THR A 324 42.54 17.51 -6.88
C THR A 324 41.86 17.32 -8.24
N ALA A 325 41.93 16.12 -8.81
CA ALA A 325 41.27 15.80 -10.08
C ALA A 325 39.75 15.56 -9.94
N LEU A 326 39.23 15.45 -8.71
CA LEU A 326 37.82 15.17 -8.42
C LEU A 326 37.06 16.40 -7.92
N VAL A 327 37.76 17.50 -7.60
CA VAL A 327 37.15 18.73 -7.08
C VAL A 327 36.14 19.30 -8.07
N GLY A 328 34.90 19.52 -7.60
CA GLY A 328 33.83 20.18 -8.36
C GLY A 328 33.19 19.32 -9.46
N LEU A 329 33.56 18.04 -9.57
CA LEU A 329 32.93 17.15 -10.54
C LEU A 329 31.54 16.69 -10.07
N ASP A 330 30.55 16.83 -10.96
CA ASP A 330 29.28 16.12 -10.87
C ASP A 330 29.39 14.72 -11.51
N LEU A 331 28.29 13.95 -11.47
CA LEU A 331 28.27 12.59 -12.02
C LEU A 331 28.58 12.57 -13.52
N ALA A 332 27.95 13.45 -14.30
CA ALA A 332 28.13 13.51 -15.74
C ALA A 332 29.59 13.86 -16.10
N ALA A 333 30.18 14.87 -15.46
CA ALA A 333 31.57 15.27 -15.65
C ALA A 333 32.55 14.16 -15.22
N ALA A 334 32.26 13.44 -14.14
CA ALA A 334 33.04 12.28 -13.72
C ALA A 334 33.03 11.16 -14.77
N VAL A 335 31.88 10.86 -15.38
CA VAL A 335 31.79 9.83 -16.43
C VAL A 335 32.39 10.29 -17.75
N ILE A 336 32.26 11.57 -18.13
CA ILE A 336 32.97 12.13 -19.30
C ILE A 336 34.49 11.92 -19.14
N ARG A 337 35.02 12.18 -17.95
CA ARG A 337 36.46 12.15 -17.70
C ARG A 337 37.01 10.74 -17.48
N PHE A 338 36.28 9.90 -16.76
CA PHE A 338 36.80 8.61 -16.30
C PHE A 338 36.10 7.41 -16.95
N GLY A 339 35.03 7.62 -17.71
CA GLY A 339 34.22 6.58 -18.34
C GLY A 339 33.34 5.84 -17.34
N ALA A 340 32.85 4.66 -17.75
CA ALA A 340 31.91 3.85 -16.99
C ALA A 340 32.38 3.47 -15.57
N ARG A 341 33.70 3.47 -15.29
CA ARG A 341 34.24 3.14 -13.95
C ARG A 341 33.83 4.14 -12.87
N ALA A 342 33.41 5.35 -13.24
CA ALA A 342 32.87 6.33 -12.31
C ALA A 342 31.46 5.96 -11.83
N LEU A 343 30.75 5.09 -12.53
CA LEU A 343 29.43 4.63 -12.11
C LEU A 343 29.55 3.64 -10.92
N PRO A 344 28.73 3.81 -9.87
CA PRO A 344 28.57 2.79 -8.83
C PRO A 344 28.06 1.46 -9.40
N ASP A 345 28.42 0.33 -8.78
CA ASP A 345 27.96 -0.99 -9.26
C ASP A 345 26.43 -1.13 -9.24
N SER A 346 25.77 -0.50 -8.28
CA SER A 346 24.31 -0.45 -8.17
C SER A 346 23.65 0.55 -9.13
N PHE A 347 24.40 1.22 -10.02
CA PHE A 347 23.89 2.37 -10.76
C PHE A 347 22.64 2.07 -11.59
N ASN A 348 22.59 0.85 -12.15
CA ASN A 348 21.50 0.39 -13.00
C ASN A 348 20.26 -0.09 -12.20
N LYS A 349 20.29 -0.04 -10.86
CA LYS A 349 19.22 -0.50 -9.97
C LYS A 349 18.81 0.61 -9.02
N ARG A 350 17.62 1.18 -9.25
CA ARG A 350 17.10 2.28 -8.45
C ARG A 350 15.87 1.85 -7.66
N PRO A 351 15.70 2.36 -6.43
CA PRO A 351 14.56 1.99 -5.58
C PRO A 351 13.19 2.35 -6.19
N TYR A 352 13.14 3.31 -7.12
CA TYR A 352 11.92 3.77 -7.78
C TYR A 352 11.72 3.20 -9.20
N MET A 353 12.64 2.38 -9.71
CA MET A 353 12.44 1.69 -11.00
C MET A 353 11.35 0.64 -10.85
N GLN A 354 10.26 0.72 -11.60
CA GLN A 354 9.21 -0.30 -11.53
C GLN A 354 9.76 -1.66 -11.93
N SER A 355 9.56 -2.66 -11.08
CA SER A 355 9.86 -4.05 -11.40
C SER A 355 9.03 -4.52 -12.61
N PRO A 356 9.57 -5.38 -13.50
CA PRO A 356 8.83 -5.91 -14.63
C PRO A 356 7.49 -6.53 -14.21
N LYS A 357 6.42 -6.10 -14.88
CA LYS A 357 5.04 -6.51 -14.53
C LYS A 357 4.68 -7.90 -15.06
N TRP A 358 5.38 -8.32 -16.12
CA TRP A 358 5.15 -9.56 -16.87
C TRP A 358 5.88 -10.76 -16.29
N LYS A 359 5.28 -11.95 -16.43
CA LYS A 359 5.95 -13.21 -16.11
C LYS A 359 7.11 -13.43 -17.08
N LYS A 360 8.27 -13.87 -16.56
CA LYS A 360 9.43 -14.19 -17.40
C LYS A 360 9.23 -15.52 -18.12
N ALA A 361 9.55 -15.56 -19.41
CA ALA A 361 9.51 -16.79 -20.19
C ALA A 361 10.57 -17.79 -19.71
N LYS A 362 10.19 -19.07 -19.55
CA LYS A 362 11.12 -20.16 -19.24
C LYS A 362 11.92 -20.64 -20.46
N SER A 363 11.39 -20.41 -21.67
CA SER A 363 11.98 -20.82 -22.94
C SER A 363 11.56 -19.88 -24.08
N GLY A 364 12.27 -19.93 -25.19
CA GLY A 364 12.02 -19.06 -26.35
C GLY A 364 12.42 -17.60 -26.10
N THR A 365 13.42 -17.38 -25.24
CA THR A 365 14.04 -16.08 -25.02
C THR A 365 15.10 -15.81 -26.09
N PHE A 366 15.39 -14.54 -26.34
CA PHE A 366 16.41 -14.12 -27.29
C PHE A 366 17.05 -12.79 -26.85
N PRO A 367 18.30 -12.49 -27.26
CA PRO A 367 18.93 -11.22 -26.95
C PRO A 367 18.25 -10.06 -27.68
N ILE A 368 18.06 -8.96 -26.96
CA ILE A 368 17.56 -7.69 -27.50
C ILE A 368 18.53 -6.57 -27.12
N HIS A 369 18.80 -5.68 -28.07
CA HIS A 369 19.74 -4.56 -27.92
C HIS A 369 19.02 -3.25 -28.23
N ILE A 370 19.58 -2.14 -27.74
CA ILE A 370 19.08 -0.80 -28.02
C ILE A 370 20.03 -0.13 -29.02
N LYS A 371 19.48 0.36 -30.13
CA LYS A 371 20.15 1.36 -30.98
C LYS A 371 19.59 2.74 -30.64
N ALA A 372 20.47 3.72 -30.49
CA ALA A 372 20.08 5.09 -30.21
C ALA A 372 20.55 6.05 -31.32
N THR A 373 19.68 6.96 -31.73
CA THR A 373 19.96 7.98 -32.75
C THR A 373 19.58 9.36 -32.23
N LEU A 374 20.49 10.32 -32.38
CA LEU A 374 20.31 11.71 -31.95
C LEU A 374 19.68 12.55 -33.05
N TYR A 375 18.72 13.39 -32.67
CA TYR A 375 17.97 14.29 -33.54
C TYR A 375 17.94 15.72 -32.98
N ARG A 376 17.87 16.71 -33.87
CA ARG A 376 17.68 18.13 -33.49
C ARG A 376 16.32 18.37 -32.83
N SER A 377 15.27 17.74 -33.36
CA SER A 377 13.91 17.76 -32.79
C SER A 377 13.26 16.38 -32.98
N LYS A 378 12.13 16.13 -32.33
CA LYS A 378 11.47 14.81 -32.36
C LYS A 378 11.23 14.34 -33.80
N GLY A 379 11.96 13.30 -34.21
CA GLY A 379 11.88 12.68 -35.54
C GLY A 379 12.41 13.53 -36.72
N VAL A 380 13.01 14.70 -36.48
CA VAL A 380 13.45 15.62 -37.54
C VAL A 380 14.90 16.05 -37.33
N GLY A 381 15.67 16.05 -38.43
CA GLY A 381 17.08 16.47 -38.42
C GLY A 381 17.97 15.48 -37.67
N MET A 382 18.05 14.24 -38.17
CA MET A 382 18.98 13.21 -37.68
C MET A 382 20.41 13.76 -37.67
N ILE A 383 21.12 13.54 -36.56
CA ILE A 383 22.49 14.01 -36.34
C ILE A 383 23.48 12.85 -36.46
N ARG A 384 23.40 11.87 -35.55
CA ARG A 384 24.32 10.71 -35.50
C ARG A 384 23.74 9.55 -34.69
N ALA A 385 24.30 8.35 -34.88
CA ALA A 385 24.13 7.26 -33.93
C ALA A 385 24.87 7.58 -32.61
N VAL A 386 24.35 7.04 -31.51
CA VAL A 386 24.84 7.27 -30.15
C VAL A 386 25.04 5.94 -29.46
N ASN A 387 26.23 5.73 -28.90
CA ASN A 387 26.51 4.60 -28.03
C ASN A 387 26.17 4.93 -26.57
N SER A 388 25.99 3.92 -25.75
CA SER A 388 25.79 4.10 -24.30
C SER A 388 26.98 4.88 -23.71
N LEU A 389 26.69 5.93 -22.93
CA LEU A 389 27.63 6.89 -22.35
C LEU A 389 28.36 7.83 -23.33
N ASP A 390 27.98 7.86 -24.61
CA ASP A 390 28.37 8.99 -25.47
C ASP A 390 27.74 10.28 -24.93
N PRO A 391 28.49 11.38 -24.73
CA PRO A 391 27.92 12.66 -24.35
C PRO A 391 26.98 13.20 -25.42
N VAL A 392 25.80 13.66 -24.99
CA VAL A 392 24.80 14.31 -25.85
C VAL A 392 24.30 15.61 -25.22
N PRO A 393 24.09 16.69 -26.00
CA PRO A 393 23.72 17.98 -25.44
C PRO A 393 22.25 18.03 -25.02
N LYS A 394 21.94 18.86 -24.03
CA LYS A 394 20.55 19.19 -23.65
C LYS A 394 19.74 19.81 -24.80
N GLY A 395 18.41 19.67 -24.70
CA GLY A 395 17.44 20.28 -25.61
C GLY A 395 17.25 19.52 -26.94
N GLN A 396 17.96 18.41 -27.14
CA GLN A 396 17.82 17.53 -28.30
C GLN A 396 16.95 16.30 -27.98
N TRP A 397 16.80 15.40 -28.96
CA TRP A 397 15.98 14.20 -28.85
C TRP A 397 16.77 12.95 -29.19
N LEU A 398 16.55 11.87 -28.44
CA LEU A 398 17.00 10.53 -28.81
C LEU A 398 15.82 9.68 -29.27
N GLU A 399 16.01 8.96 -30.36
CA GLU A 399 15.19 7.80 -30.73
C GLU A 399 15.90 6.52 -30.28
N PHE A 400 15.20 5.69 -29.53
CA PHE A 400 15.64 4.35 -29.18
C PHE A 400 14.87 3.32 -29.98
N ALA A 401 15.58 2.38 -30.60
CA ALA A 401 15.01 1.25 -31.32
C ALA A 401 15.48 -0.06 -30.69
N ALA A 402 14.54 -0.94 -30.35
CA ALA A 402 14.86 -2.28 -29.89
C ALA A 402 15.16 -3.17 -31.09
N VAL A 403 16.32 -3.83 -31.10
CA VAL A 403 16.77 -4.66 -32.23
C VAL A 403 17.33 -6.00 -31.79
N THR A 404 17.06 -7.05 -32.56
CA THR A 404 17.63 -8.38 -32.37
C THR A 404 19.13 -8.38 -32.70
N SER A 405 19.80 -9.52 -32.50
CA SER A 405 21.22 -9.68 -32.91
C SER A 405 21.44 -9.47 -34.41
N GLN A 406 20.41 -9.64 -35.24
CA GLN A 406 20.47 -9.38 -36.68
C GLN A 406 20.24 -7.90 -37.02
N GLY A 407 19.96 -7.04 -36.03
CA GLY A 407 19.80 -5.60 -36.21
C GLY A 407 18.40 -5.16 -36.67
N PHE A 408 17.44 -6.08 -36.75
CA PHE A 408 16.04 -5.82 -37.10
C PHE A 408 15.16 -5.69 -35.84
N PRO A 409 14.02 -4.98 -35.91
CA PRO A 409 13.08 -4.94 -34.80
C PRO A 409 12.50 -6.33 -34.49
N PRO A 410 12.04 -6.58 -33.25
CA PRO A 410 11.26 -7.77 -32.94
C PRO A 410 10.07 -7.94 -33.89
N GLY A 411 9.76 -9.19 -34.24
CA GLY A 411 8.64 -9.51 -35.12
C GLY A 411 7.29 -9.04 -34.58
N ASN A 412 6.27 -9.06 -35.45
CA ASN A 412 4.94 -8.52 -35.15
C ASN A 412 4.20 -9.24 -34.00
N ASP A 413 4.64 -10.44 -33.62
CA ASP A 413 4.10 -11.21 -32.49
C ASP A 413 4.51 -10.65 -31.11
N PHE A 414 5.35 -9.61 -31.10
CA PHE A 414 5.87 -8.98 -29.88
C PHE A 414 5.46 -7.51 -29.77
N ASP A 415 5.28 -7.06 -28.54
CA ASP A 415 5.24 -5.64 -28.16
C ASP A 415 6.55 -5.28 -27.45
N VAL A 416 7.12 -4.12 -27.77
CA VAL A 416 8.24 -3.55 -27.01
C VAL A 416 7.75 -2.47 -26.06
N TRP A 417 8.07 -2.67 -24.79
CA TRP A 417 7.89 -1.72 -23.70
C TRP A 417 9.25 -1.14 -23.30
N TRP A 418 9.25 0.12 -22.90
CA TRP A 418 10.44 0.88 -22.55
C TRP A 418 10.38 1.29 -21.09
N ARG A 419 11.41 1.00 -20.30
CA ARG A 419 11.58 1.61 -18.98
C ARG A 419 12.51 2.78 -19.11
N ILE A 420 12.01 3.98 -18.81
CA ILE A 420 12.80 5.20 -18.82
C ILE A 420 13.06 5.62 -17.39
N THR A 421 14.33 5.65 -17.00
CA THR A 421 14.74 6.00 -15.64
C THR A 421 15.55 7.27 -15.66
N ASN A 422 14.90 8.38 -15.31
CA ASN A 422 15.61 9.61 -15.02
C ASN A 422 16.29 9.47 -13.65
N THR A 423 17.53 9.92 -13.57
CA THR A 423 18.33 9.90 -12.33
C THR A 423 18.95 11.27 -12.14
N ASP A 424 19.79 11.41 -11.11
CA ASP A 424 20.53 12.62 -10.78
C ASP A 424 19.69 13.74 -10.15
N GLU A 425 20.39 14.71 -9.59
CA GLU A 425 19.83 15.78 -8.79
C GLU A 425 18.95 16.73 -9.60
N GLU A 426 19.29 17.00 -10.87
CA GLU A 426 18.50 17.89 -11.72
C GLU A 426 17.10 17.33 -11.98
N ALA A 427 16.99 16.04 -12.35
CA ALA A 427 15.69 15.40 -12.55
C ALA A 427 14.90 15.28 -11.23
N CYS A 428 15.59 15.05 -10.11
CA CYS A 428 14.98 15.04 -8.78
C CYS A 428 14.36 16.40 -8.43
N ASN A 429 15.11 17.49 -8.60
CA ASN A 429 14.66 18.85 -8.30
C ASN A 429 13.50 19.28 -9.22
N ALA A 430 13.49 18.81 -10.47
CA ALA A 430 12.39 19.02 -11.39
C ALA A 430 11.15 18.16 -11.09
N LYS A 431 11.19 17.27 -10.09
CA LYS A 431 10.16 16.24 -9.80
C LYS A 431 9.88 15.34 -11.01
N GLN A 432 10.94 14.97 -11.71
CA GLN A 432 10.92 14.21 -12.97
C GLN A 432 11.76 12.94 -12.86
N LEU A 433 11.95 12.39 -11.66
CA LEU A 433 12.40 11.01 -11.53
C LEU A 433 11.33 10.10 -12.13
N ARG A 434 11.74 9.28 -13.09
CA ARG A 434 10.90 8.30 -13.77
C ARG A 434 11.45 6.91 -13.51
N GLY A 435 10.58 5.90 -13.57
CA GLY A 435 10.98 4.49 -13.51
C GLY A 435 9.92 3.58 -14.12
N ASP A 436 8.97 4.16 -14.87
CA ASP A 436 7.79 3.47 -15.36
C ASP A 436 8.00 2.83 -16.73
N PHE A 437 7.04 2.01 -17.13
CA PHE A 437 6.99 1.38 -18.44
C PHE A 437 6.13 2.18 -19.42
N TYR A 438 6.64 2.41 -20.61
CA TYR A 438 5.99 3.12 -21.71
C TYR A 438 5.91 2.23 -22.93
N ARG A 439 4.77 2.23 -23.63
CA ARG A 439 4.65 1.49 -24.90
C ARG A 439 5.44 2.21 -26.00
N SER A 440 5.95 1.43 -26.96
CA SER A 440 6.56 1.99 -28.17
C SER A 440 5.61 2.92 -28.94
N GLU A 441 6.17 3.96 -29.56
CA GLU A 441 5.44 5.00 -30.32
C GLU A 441 5.17 4.60 -31.79
N GLY A 442 5.71 3.45 -32.23
CA GLY A 442 5.64 2.93 -33.60
C GLY A 442 6.96 2.23 -33.96
N ALA A 443 6.95 1.25 -34.88
CA ALA A 443 8.16 0.52 -35.29
C ALA A 443 9.02 -0.05 -34.13
N GLN A 444 8.41 -0.34 -32.98
CA GLN A 444 9.10 -0.75 -31.75
C GLN A 444 10.16 0.27 -31.26
N THR A 445 9.91 1.57 -31.45
CA THR A 445 10.80 2.67 -31.01
C THR A 445 10.19 3.55 -29.93
N LYS A 446 11.05 4.36 -29.28
CA LYS A 446 10.66 5.38 -28.29
C LYS A 446 11.50 6.64 -28.46
N PHE A 447 10.85 7.80 -28.46
CA PHE A 447 11.53 9.09 -28.43
C PHE A 447 11.59 9.66 -27.01
N GLU A 448 12.72 10.24 -26.64
CA GLU A 448 12.91 10.97 -25.38
C GLU A 448 13.61 12.32 -25.62
N SER A 449 13.12 13.35 -24.94
CA SER A 449 13.75 14.68 -24.91
C SER A 449 14.83 14.75 -23.85
N LEU A 450 15.97 15.36 -24.19
CA LEU A 450 17.15 15.45 -23.33
C LEU A 450 17.12 16.70 -22.44
N ASN A 451 16.32 16.68 -21.37
CA ASN A 451 16.02 17.88 -20.58
C ASN A 451 16.85 18.06 -19.31
N TYR A 452 17.36 16.97 -18.74
CA TYR A 452 18.02 16.98 -17.43
C TYR A 452 19.46 16.52 -17.61
N ARG A 453 20.42 17.32 -17.16
CA ARG A 453 21.83 16.94 -17.12
C ARG A 453 21.99 15.75 -16.18
N GLY A 454 22.87 14.83 -16.52
CA GLY A 454 23.15 13.66 -15.71
C GLY A 454 23.18 12.39 -16.55
N ILE A 455 23.02 11.25 -15.88
CA ILE A 455 23.03 9.94 -16.53
C ILE A 455 21.70 9.26 -16.31
N HIS A 456 21.04 8.85 -17.39
CA HIS A 456 19.70 8.24 -17.33
C HIS A 456 19.72 6.85 -17.95
N LEU A 457 18.74 6.01 -17.61
CA LEU A 457 18.66 4.65 -18.11
C LEU A 457 17.49 4.49 -19.06
N VAL A 458 17.73 3.72 -20.12
CA VAL A 458 16.70 3.23 -21.04
C VAL A 458 16.87 1.73 -21.18
N GLU A 459 15.78 1.00 -20.97
CA GLU A 459 15.74 -0.46 -21.13
C GLU A 459 14.55 -0.84 -22.01
N ALA A 460 14.74 -1.84 -22.87
CA ALA A 460 13.71 -2.41 -23.71
C ALA A 460 13.26 -3.77 -23.15
N PHE A 461 11.95 -4.00 -23.12
CA PHE A 461 11.29 -5.21 -22.65
C PHE A 461 10.41 -5.75 -23.78
N VAL A 462 10.76 -6.93 -24.31
CA VAL A 462 10.03 -7.57 -25.40
C VAL A 462 9.02 -8.53 -24.80
N VAL A 463 7.74 -8.25 -25.01
CA VAL A 463 6.61 -8.99 -24.47
C VAL A 463 5.89 -9.71 -25.61
N ARG A 464 5.64 -11.00 -25.45
CA ARG A 464 4.93 -11.80 -26.45
C ARG A 464 3.42 -11.57 -26.31
N LYS A 465 2.76 -11.20 -27.42
CA LYS A 465 1.36 -10.73 -27.42
C LYS A 465 0.35 -11.79 -26.99
N ARG A 466 0.58 -13.05 -27.37
CA ARG A 466 -0.41 -14.14 -27.17
C ARG A 466 -0.64 -14.50 -25.69
N ASP A 467 0.35 -14.27 -24.83
CA ASP A 467 0.36 -14.76 -23.44
C ASP A 467 0.99 -13.75 -22.46
N ASP A 468 1.17 -12.49 -22.87
CA ASP A 468 1.69 -11.37 -22.07
C ASP A 468 2.97 -11.72 -21.27
N THR A 469 3.87 -12.49 -21.91
CA THR A 469 5.08 -13.02 -21.27
C THR A 469 6.32 -12.24 -21.72
N LEU A 470 7.18 -11.86 -20.77
CA LEU A 470 8.47 -11.22 -21.06
C LEU A 470 9.45 -12.25 -21.64
N VAL A 471 9.85 -12.06 -22.90
CA VAL A 471 10.76 -12.98 -23.64
C VAL A 471 12.17 -12.42 -23.82
N ALA A 472 12.36 -11.11 -23.72
CA ALA A 472 13.68 -10.48 -23.77
C ALA A 472 13.71 -9.17 -22.97
N GLN A 473 14.85 -8.86 -22.37
CA GLN A 473 15.14 -7.58 -21.73
C GLN A 473 16.54 -7.14 -22.18
N SER A 474 16.69 -5.89 -22.58
CA SER A 474 18.00 -5.35 -22.97
C SER A 474 18.87 -5.09 -21.75
N GLU A 475 20.18 -4.98 -21.95
CA GLU A 475 21.00 -4.22 -21.00
C GLU A 475 20.52 -2.76 -20.94
N ALA A 476 20.81 -2.09 -19.81
CA ALA A 476 20.48 -0.69 -19.65
C ALA A 476 21.37 0.18 -20.56
N PHE A 477 20.74 0.90 -21.49
CA PHE A 477 21.38 1.95 -22.26
C PHE A 477 21.49 3.20 -21.37
N ARG A 478 22.71 3.71 -21.18
CA ARG A 478 22.99 4.83 -20.29
C ARG A 478 23.14 6.10 -21.11
N VAL A 479 22.19 7.02 -20.96
CA VAL A 479 22.17 8.30 -21.67
C VAL A 479 22.92 9.33 -20.84
N LEU A 480 24.06 9.82 -21.33
CA LEU A 480 24.85 10.86 -20.69
C LEU A 480 24.50 12.22 -21.29
N ILE A 481 23.73 13.01 -20.56
CA ILE A 481 23.27 14.34 -20.98
C ILE A 481 24.21 15.40 -20.41
N GLU A 482 24.77 16.22 -21.30
CA GLU A 482 25.69 17.31 -20.97
C GLU A 482 25.01 18.69 -20.91
#